data_AF-A0A0S8ISM5-F1
#
_entry.id   AF-A0A0S8ISM5-F1
#
_cell.length_a   1.000
_cell.length_b   1.000
_cell.length_c   1.000
_cell.angle_alpha   90.00
_cell.angle_beta   90.00
_cell.angle_gamma   90.00
#
_symmetry.space_group_name_H-M   'P 1'
#
loop_
_entity.id
_entity.type
_entity.pdbx_description
1 polymer ?
#
loop_
_entity_poly.entity_id
_entity_poly.type
_entity_poly.pdbx_seq_one_letter_code
_entity_poly.pdbx_strand_id
1 'polypeptide(L)'
;MKKSKTLLVISILLVIGGLVRLAATQTLFEFFGMENLWSGEPFFIYIYKILGVFVIWTGIILFICSKDLIKYKSIIKGSILTLFLFSVVSLWTGFSVGLKLRYFLVDSFFSLFLIIILLVFQRNKNP
;
A
#
# COMPACT_ATOMS: atom_id res chain seq x y z
N MET A 1 -16.63 -21.02 -9.32
CA MET A 1 -15.96 -19.81 -8.78
C MET A 1 -15.11 -20.15 -7.56
N LYS A 2 -13.77 -20.18 -7.66
CA LYS A 2 -12.88 -20.32 -6.48
C LYS A 2 -12.60 -18.94 -5.90
N LYS A 3 -13.29 -18.59 -4.80
CA LYS A 3 -12.99 -17.43 -3.95
C LYS A 3 -11.62 -17.63 -3.31
N SER A 4 -10.73 -16.64 -3.41
CA SER A 4 -9.43 -16.70 -2.74
C SER A 4 -9.55 -16.11 -1.33
N LYS A 5 -9.65 -16.97 -0.32
CA LYS A 5 -9.74 -16.56 1.10
C LYS A 5 -8.52 -15.72 1.51
N THR A 6 -7.34 -16.05 1.00
CA THR A 6 -6.08 -15.33 1.31
C THR A 6 -6.11 -13.88 0.81
N LEU A 7 -6.56 -13.65 -0.42
CA LEU A 7 -6.69 -12.29 -0.98
C LEU A 7 -7.72 -11.45 -0.21
N LEU A 8 -8.80 -12.10 0.26
CA LEU A 8 -9.81 -11.45 1.08
C LEU A 8 -9.22 -10.98 2.43
N VAL A 9 -8.47 -11.84 3.14
CA VAL A 9 -7.81 -11.45 4.39
C VAL A 9 -6.81 -10.31 4.16
N ILE A 10 -5.96 -10.42 3.14
CA ILE A 10 -4.99 -9.35 2.79
C ILE A 10 -5.72 -8.04 2.48
N SER A 11 -6.82 -8.09 1.72
CA SER A 11 -7.61 -6.91 1.39
C SER A 11 -8.17 -6.20 2.63
N ILE A 12 -8.67 -6.96 3.60
CA ILE A 12 -9.21 -6.42 4.85
C ILE A 12 -8.09 -5.77 5.67
N LEU A 13 -6.94 -6.45 5.80
CA LEU A 13 -5.78 -5.90 6.51
C LEU A 13 -5.28 -4.60 5.88
N LEU A 14 -5.26 -4.51 4.56
CA LEU A 14 -4.88 -3.29 3.83
C LEU A 14 -5.86 -2.14 4.09
N VAL A 15 -7.17 -2.41 4.01
CA VAL A 15 -8.18 -1.39 4.30
C VAL A 15 -8.05 -0.90 5.74
N ILE A 16 -7.89 -1.80 6.71
CA ILE A 16 -7.69 -1.43 8.12
C ILE A 16 -6.40 -0.62 8.29
N GLY A 17 -5.28 -1.10 7.75
CA GLY A 17 -3.99 -0.39 7.85
C GLY A 17 -4.02 1.00 7.21
N GLY A 18 -4.69 1.14 6.06
CA GLY A 18 -4.89 2.43 5.41
C GLY A 18 -5.81 3.38 6.20
N LEU A 19 -6.84 2.86 6.87
CA LEU A 19 -7.68 3.64 7.78
C LEU A 19 -6.91 4.13 9.01
N VAL A 20 -6.08 3.27 9.61
CA VAL A 20 -5.18 3.66 10.71
C VAL A 20 -4.22 4.77 10.27
N ARG A 21 -3.71 4.70 9.04
CA ARG A 21 -2.89 5.78 8.46
C ARG A 21 -3.63 7.09 8.30
N LEU A 22 -4.86 7.05 7.80
CA LEU A 22 -5.69 8.25 7.66
C LEU A 22 -6.03 8.88 9.01
N ALA A 23 -6.35 8.04 9.99
CA ALA A 23 -6.65 8.43 11.36
C ALA A 23 -5.39 8.73 12.20
N ALA A 24 -4.19 8.70 11.61
CA ALA A 24 -2.96 8.95 12.33
C ALA A 24 -2.94 10.39 12.88
N THR A 25 -2.76 10.48 14.19
CA THR A 25 -2.61 11.71 14.96
C THR A 25 -1.17 11.87 15.41
N GLN A 26 -0.86 13.03 16.01
CA GLN A 26 0.45 13.30 16.62
C GLN A 26 0.88 12.16 17.57
N THR A 27 -0.04 11.65 18.39
CA THR A 27 0.23 10.55 19.34
C THR A 27 0.70 9.28 18.63
N LEU A 28 0.19 9.01 17.42
CA LEU A 28 0.65 7.87 16.62
C LEU A 28 2.07 8.11 16.10
N PHE A 29 2.39 9.34 15.68
CA PHE A 29 3.74 9.72 15.25
C PHE A 29 4.74 9.66 16.42
N GLU A 30 4.36 10.12 17.62
CA GLU A 30 5.16 9.99 18.84
C GLU A 30 5.44 8.52 19.17
N PHE A 31 4.42 7.64 19.11
CA PHE A 31 4.58 6.21 19.34
C PHE A 31 5.60 5.56 18.39
N PHE A 32 5.67 6.02 17.13
CA PHE A 32 6.64 5.54 16.15
C PHE A 32 7.99 6.32 16.16
N GLY A 33 8.21 7.23 17.11
CA GLY A 33 9.44 8.04 17.19
C GLY A 33 9.59 9.00 16.01
N MET A 34 8.48 9.54 15.53
CA MET A 34 8.33 10.43 14.38
C MET A 34 7.73 11.80 14.74
N GLU A 35 7.73 12.17 16.02
CA GLU A 35 7.16 13.43 16.53
C GLU A 35 7.62 14.68 15.77
N ASN A 36 8.90 14.74 15.39
CA ASN A 36 9.48 15.86 14.63
C ASN A 36 8.86 16.05 13.24
N LEU A 37 8.32 14.99 12.63
CA LEU A 37 7.62 15.07 11.33
C LEU A 37 6.25 15.72 11.47
N TRP A 38 5.64 15.69 12.66
CA TRP A 38 4.33 16.28 12.88
C TRP A 38 4.39 17.81 13.07
N SER A 39 5.39 18.31 13.80
CA SER A 39 5.51 19.74 14.12
C SER A 39 6.41 20.50 13.14
N GLY A 40 7.44 19.85 12.58
CA GLY A 40 8.43 20.52 11.71
C GLY A 40 8.08 20.50 10.22
N GLU A 41 7.25 19.56 9.79
CA GLU A 41 7.20 19.08 8.39
C GLU A 41 5.75 18.73 7.96
N PRO A 42 4.77 19.67 8.05
CA PRO A 42 3.33 19.37 7.89
C PRO A 42 2.97 18.77 6.51
N PHE A 43 3.73 19.09 5.47
CA PHE A 43 3.60 18.49 4.14
C PHE A 43 3.72 16.95 4.17
N PHE A 44 4.54 16.41 5.07
CA PHE A 44 4.74 14.97 5.22
C PHE A 44 3.54 14.26 5.82
N ILE A 45 2.79 14.94 6.70
CA ILE A 45 1.53 14.42 7.23
C ILE A 45 0.53 14.24 6.08
N TYR A 46 0.45 15.22 5.16
CA TYR A 46 -0.43 15.13 3.99
C TYR A 46 -0.01 13.98 3.06
N ILE A 47 1.28 13.86 2.75
CA ILE A 47 1.78 12.72 1.96
C ILE A 47 1.43 11.41 2.66
N TYR A 48 1.76 11.26 3.95
CA TYR A 48 1.47 10.05 4.71
C TYR A 48 -0.02 9.65 4.68
N LYS A 49 -0.92 10.63 4.79
CA LYS A 49 -2.38 10.41 4.68
C LYS A 49 -2.81 10.04 3.26
N ILE A 50 -2.27 10.70 2.23
CA ILE A 50 -2.52 10.37 0.82
C ILE A 50 -2.07 8.93 0.52
N LEU A 51 -0.91 8.52 1.04
CA LEU A 51 -0.45 7.12 0.95
C LEU A 51 -1.44 6.17 1.64
N GLY A 52 -2.03 6.57 2.77
CA GLY A 52 -3.13 5.85 3.43
C GLY A 52 -4.33 5.62 2.51
N VAL A 53 -4.80 6.65 1.79
CA VAL A 53 -5.88 6.52 0.79
C VAL A 53 -5.52 5.51 -0.30
N PHE A 54 -4.29 5.55 -0.78
CA PHE A 54 -3.81 4.64 -1.82
C PHE A 54 -3.76 3.18 -1.36
N VAL A 55 -3.38 2.94 -0.10
CA VAL A 55 -3.41 1.60 0.52
C VAL A 55 -4.85 1.09 0.64
N ILE A 56 -5.80 1.93 1.04
CA ILE A 56 -7.23 1.57 1.10
C ILE A 56 -7.74 1.19 -0.29
N TRP A 57 -7.46 2.03 -1.29
CA TRP A 57 -7.87 1.79 -2.68
C TRP A 57 -7.33 0.46 -3.21
N THR A 58 -6.06 0.15 -2.92
CA THR A 58 -5.45 -1.14 -3.25
C THR A 58 -6.18 -2.31 -2.55
N GLY A 59 -6.50 -2.15 -1.27
CA GLY A 59 -7.29 -3.12 -0.51
C GLY A 59 -8.67 -3.39 -1.15
N ILE A 60 -9.40 -2.34 -1.53
CA ILE A 60 -10.71 -2.47 -2.20
C ILE A 60 -10.57 -3.23 -3.53
N ILE A 61 -9.55 -2.93 -4.33
CA ILE A 61 -9.33 -3.65 -5.59
C ILE A 61 -9.05 -5.13 -5.34
N LEU A 62 -8.20 -5.46 -4.37
CA LEU A 62 -7.91 -6.84 -4.01
C LEU A 62 -9.17 -7.58 -3.51
N PHE A 63 -10.03 -6.89 -2.76
CA PHE A 63 -11.31 -7.43 -2.32
C PHE A 63 -12.22 -7.77 -3.51
N ILE A 64 -12.34 -6.88 -4.49
CA ILE A 64 -13.10 -7.12 -5.73
C ILE A 64 -12.50 -8.30 -6.51
N CYS A 65 -11.17 -8.32 -6.67
CA CYS A 65 -10.45 -9.38 -7.38
C CYS A 65 -10.56 -10.75 -6.68
N SER A 66 -10.72 -10.77 -5.36
CA SER A 66 -10.89 -12.01 -4.59
C SER A 66 -12.16 -12.80 -4.98
N LYS A 67 -13.18 -12.10 -5.53
CA LYS A 67 -14.45 -12.70 -5.95
C LYS A 67 -14.33 -13.44 -7.29
N ASP A 68 -13.59 -12.87 -8.24
CA ASP A 68 -13.35 -13.49 -9.56
C ASP A 68 -12.05 -13.01 -10.23
N LEU A 69 -10.95 -13.72 -9.94
CA LEU A 69 -9.63 -13.44 -10.50
C LEU A 69 -9.56 -13.47 -12.03
N ILE A 70 -10.39 -14.29 -12.70
CA ILE A 70 -10.31 -14.47 -14.15
C ILE A 70 -10.91 -13.25 -14.83
N LYS A 71 -12.10 -12.84 -14.38
CA LYS A 71 -12.79 -11.64 -14.89
C LYS A 71 -11.96 -10.36 -14.66
N TYR A 72 -11.25 -10.27 -13.54
CA TYR A 72 -10.53 -9.06 -13.13
C TYR A 72 -9.02 -9.07 -13.43
N LYS A 73 -8.54 -9.95 -14.32
CA LYS A 73 -7.12 -10.07 -14.68
C LYS A 73 -6.49 -8.76 -15.18
N SER A 74 -7.24 -7.94 -15.91
CA SER A 74 -6.78 -6.62 -16.37
C SER A 74 -6.60 -5.64 -15.20
N ILE A 75 -7.53 -5.66 -14.24
CA ILE A 75 -7.47 -4.85 -13.02
C ILE A 75 -6.24 -5.24 -12.20
N ILE A 76 -5.96 -6.54 -12.05
CA ILE A 76 -4.76 -7.03 -11.35
C ILE A 76 -3.47 -6.50 -11.99
N LYS A 77 -3.36 -6.54 -13.32
CA LYS A 77 -2.21 -5.96 -14.04
C LYS A 77 -2.10 -4.46 -13.79
N GLY A 78 -3.21 -3.74 -13.85
CA GLY A 78 -3.28 -2.32 -13.52
C GLY A 78 -2.79 -2.05 -12.09
N SER A 79 -3.25 -2.81 -11.11
CA SER A 79 -2.81 -2.69 -9.71
C SER A 79 -1.33 -2.98 -9.52
N ILE A 80 -0.77 -3.98 -10.23
CA ILE A 80 0.68 -4.25 -10.19
C ILE A 80 1.45 -3.03 -10.70
N LEU A 81 1.05 -2.46 -11.84
CA LEU A 81 1.69 -1.28 -12.39
C LEU A 81 1.58 -0.08 -11.45
N THR A 82 0.39 0.14 -10.88
CA THR A 82 0.15 1.24 -9.94
C THR A 82 0.97 1.08 -8.65
N LEU A 83 1.07 -0.13 -8.11
CA LEU A 83 1.93 -0.43 -6.94
C LEU A 83 3.42 -0.26 -7.27
N PHE A 84 3.83 -0.60 -8.50
CA PHE A 84 5.21 -0.42 -8.94
C PHE A 84 5.56 1.08 -9.02
N LEU A 85 4.70 1.86 -9.69
CA LEU A 85 4.86 3.32 -9.76
C LEU A 85 4.89 3.94 -8.36
N PHE A 86 4.01 3.48 -7.47
CA PHE A 86 4.00 3.92 -6.07
C PHE A 86 5.32 3.61 -5.36
N SER A 87 5.85 2.41 -5.51
CA SER A 87 7.13 2.00 -4.91
C SER A 87 8.27 2.92 -5.37
N VAL A 88 8.32 3.21 -6.67
CA VAL A 88 9.31 4.11 -7.30
C VAL A 88 9.15 5.54 -6.81
N VAL A 89 7.93 6.08 -6.81
CA VAL A 89 7.65 7.45 -6.34
C VAL A 89 7.97 7.59 -4.86
N SER A 90 7.68 6.58 -4.04
CA SER A 90 7.99 6.57 -2.61
C SER A 90 9.51 6.57 -2.37
N LEU A 91 10.27 5.74 -3.09
CA LEU A 91 11.74 5.76 -3.06
C LEU A 91 12.27 7.14 -3.48
N TRP A 92 11.80 7.65 -4.63
CA TRP A 92 12.24 8.93 -5.17
C TRP A 92 11.99 10.09 -4.21
N THR A 93 10.80 10.13 -3.62
CA THR A 93 10.42 11.17 -2.65
C THR A 93 11.29 11.06 -1.39
N GLY A 94 11.50 9.84 -0.88
CA GLY A 94 12.37 9.60 0.26
C GLY A 94 13.81 10.07 0.06
N PHE A 95 14.39 9.75 -1.10
CA PHE A 95 15.73 10.21 -1.48
C PHE A 95 15.81 11.72 -1.70
N SER A 96 14.84 12.30 -2.41
CA SER A 96 14.83 13.73 -2.77
C SER A 96 14.73 14.64 -1.55
N VAL A 97 14.02 14.18 -0.51
CA VAL A 97 13.84 14.92 0.74
C VAL A 97 15.01 14.69 1.72
N GLY A 98 15.83 13.66 1.51
CA GLY A 98 16.88 13.29 2.47
C GLY A 98 16.31 12.65 3.74
N LEU A 99 15.15 12.00 3.65
CA LEU A 99 14.60 11.26 4.78
C LEU A 99 15.52 10.10 5.17
N LYS A 100 15.57 9.77 6.46
CA LYS A 100 16.21 8.53 6.89
C LYS A 100 15.52 7.36 6.18
N LEU A 101 16.32 6.45 5.61
CA LEU A 101 15.91 5.26 4.87
C LEU A 101 14.71 4.52 5.47
N ARG A 102 14.64 4.43 6.81
CA ARG A 102 13.55 3.79 7.56
C ARG A 102 12.14 4.32 7.24
N TYR A 103 12.00 5.56 6.80
CA TYR A 103 10.68 6.20 6.65
C TYR A 103 10.00 5.93 5.32
N PHE A 104 10.77 5.64 4.26
CA PHE A 104 10.22 5.40 2.93
C PHE A 104 10.49 3.97 2.44
N LEU A 105 11.54 3.30 2.92
CA LEU A 105 11.81 1.90 2.57
C LEU A 105 10.66 0.98 2.98
N VAL A 106 10.02 1.23 4.12
CA VAL A 106 8.90 0.40 4.60
C VAL A 106 7.77 0.40 3.56
N ASP A 107 7.44 1.56 3.00
CA ASP A 107 6.39 1.70 1.98
C ASP A 107 6.79 1.08 0.63
N SER A 108 8.03 1.26 0.22
CA SER A 108 8.56 0.67 -1.01
C SER A 108 8.67 -0.86 -0.93
N PHE A 109 9.11 -1.41 0.19
CA PHE A 109 9.15 -2.86 0.41
C PHE A 109 7.74 -3.44 0.55
N PHE A 110 6.84 -2.76 1.23
CA PHE A 110 5.45 -3.20 1.38
C PHE A 110 4.73 -3.28 0.02
N SER A 111 4.91 -2.27 -0.83
CA SER A 111 4.36 -2.27 -2.19
C SER A 111 4.96 -3.38 -3.06
N LEU A 112 6.28 -3.62 -2.99
CA LEU A 112 6.93 -4.75 -3.68
C LEU A 112 6.39 -6.11 -3.20
N PHE A 113 6.18 -6.28 -1.89
CA PHE A 113 5.59 -7.48 -1.32
C PHE A 113 4.18 -7.74 -1.88
N LEU A 114 3.34 -6.70 -1.98
CA LEU A 114 2.02 -6.81 -2.60
C LEU A 114 2.08 -7.16 -4.09
N ILE A 115 3.04 -6.63 -4.83
CA ILE A 115 3.28 -6.98 -6.24
C ILE A 115 3.59 -8.48 -6.37
N ILE A 116 4.50 -9.01 -5.54
CA ILE A 116 4.86 -10.43 -5.55
C ILE A 116 3.61 -11.29 -5.31
N ILE A 117 2.79 -10.94 -4.32
CA ILE A 117 1.54 -11.63 -4.02
C ILE A 117 0.63 -11.63 -5.27
N LEU A 118 0.42 -10.48 -5.88
CA LEU A 118 -0.44 -10.35 -7.06
C LEU A 118 0.07 -11.16 -8.26
N LEU A 119 1.40 -11.17 -8.49
CA LEU A 119 2.03 -11.96 -9.55
C LEU A 119 1.87 -13.46 -9.33
N VAL A 120 2.07 -13.93 -8.09
CA VAL A 120 1.87 -15.35 -7.73
C VAL A 120 0.42 -15.76 -8.00
N PHE A 121 -0.55 -14.94 -7.59
CA PHE A 121 -1.97 -15.22 -7.84
C PHE A 121 -2.35 -15.15 -9.32
N GLN A 122 -1.71 -14.26 -10.09
CA GLN A 122 -1.93 -14.16 -11.52
C GLN A 122 -1.38 -15.40 -12.27
N ARG A 123 -0.19 -15.86 -11.90
CA ARG A 123 0.48 -17.02 -12.52
C ARG A 123 -0.28 -18.32 -12.26
N ASN A 124 -0.80 -18.51 -11.05
CA ASN A 124 -1.49 -19.74 -10.64
C ASN A 124 -2.86 -19.96 -11.33
N LYS A 125 -3.31 -19.04 -12.18
CA LYS A 125 -4.59 -19.11 -12.91
C LYS A 125 -4.49 -18.83 -14.42
N ASN A 126 -3.29 -18.67 -14.96
CA ASN A 126 -3.10 -18.85 -16.40
C ASN A 126 -2.92 -20.35 -16.64
N PRO A 127 -3.87 -21.04 -17.28
CA PRO A 127 -3.60 -22.37 -17.83
C PRO A 127 -2.47 -22.31 -18.86
#